data_AF-B7RS93-F1
#
_entry.id   AF-B7RS93-F1
#
_cell.length_a   1.000
_cell.length_b   1.000
_cell.length_c   1.000
_cell.angle_alpha   90.00
_cell.angle_beta   90.00
_cell.angle_gamma   90.00
#
_symmetry.space_group_name_H-M   'P 1'
#
loop_
_entity.id
_entity.type
_entity.pdbx_description
1 polymer ?
#
loop_
_entity_poly.entity_id
_entity_poly.type
_entity_poly.pdbx_seq_one_letter_code
_entity_poly.pdbx_strand_id
1 'polypeptide(L)'
;MKSLALFEPPVFIVAPDDAEVVAMASVNRDLAENPPADPGTMIRGFFTHVGIRPPADMPPEAQKGLARELATMRSPTEADITLNQLRTGGWPIRVMTSGKTPGSEGIARAIAALPRAEHIIVPHVDHNTQKNGAVVNPVLEDLWNTVE
;
A
#
# COMPACT_ATOMS: atom_id res chain seq x y z
N MET A 1 -2.28 17.93 18.57
CA MET A 1 -1.57 18.09 17.28
C MET A 1 -1.84 16.83 16.44
N LYS A 2 -1.61 16.80 15.12
CA LYS A 2 -1.94 15.64 14.26
C LYS A 2 -0.66 15.08 13.63
N SER A 3 -0.58 13.75 13.52
CA SER A 3 0.44 13.00 12.77
C SER A 3 -0.24 11.89 11.95
N LEU A 4 0.50 11.34 10.98
CA LEU A 4 -0.01 10.29 10.10
C LEU A 4 1.07 9.22 9.83
N ALA A 5 0.75 7.97 10.14
CA ALA A 5 1.53 6.81 9.71
C ALA A 5 0.79 6.09 8.58
N LEU A 6 1.49 5.81 7.48
CA LEU A 6 0.97 5.10 6.32
C LEU A 6 1.80 3.83 6.09
N PHE A 7 1.14 2.71 5.83
CA PHE A 7 1.77 1.41 5.59
C PHE A 7 1.36 0.94 4.20
N GLU A 8 2.32 0.85 3.27
CA GLU A 8 2.11 0.56 1.84
C GLU A 8 0.80 1.12 1.26
N PRO A 9 0.59 2.45 1.35
CA PRO A 9 -0.69 3.04 0.99
C PRO A 9 -0.92 2.91 -0.52
N PRO A 10 -2.04 2.30 -1.00
CA PRO A 10 -2.31 2.15 -2.43
C PRO A 10 -2.90 3.43 -3.03
N VAL A 11 -2.20 4.55 -2.88
CA VAL A 11 -2.65 5.89 -3.28
C VAL A 11 -2.05 6.26 -4.63
N PHE A 12 -2.52 5.62 -5.70
CA PHE A 12 -1.92 5.80 -7.03
C PHE A 12 -1.90 7.24 -7.53
N ILE A 13 -2.86 8.06 -7.08
CA ILE A 13 -3.04 9.45 -7.54
C ILE A 13 -1.92 10.41 -7.11
N VAL A 14 -1.04 10.03 -6.17
CA VAL A 14 0.04 10.95 -5.72
C VAL A 14 1.19 11.07 -6.72
N ALA A 15 1.32 10.11 -7.63
CA ALA A 15 2.43 10.03 -8.56
C ALA A 15 1.93 9.65 -9.97
N PRO A 16 1.08 10.48 -10.59
CA PRO A 16 0.43 10.14 -11.87
C PRO A 16 1.41 10.01 -13.03
N ASP A 17 2.61 10.56 -12.91
CA ASP A 17 3.65 10.55 -13.93
C ASP A 17 4.77 9.51 -13.65
N ASP A 18 4.75 8.81 -12.52
CA ASP A 18 5.71 7.74 -12.22
C ASP A 18 5.28 6.45 -12.94
N ALA A 19 6.11 5.98 -13.87
CA ALA A 19 5.78 4.84 -14.73
C ALA A 19 5.49 3.55 -13.95
N GLU A 20 6.16 3.32 -12.82
CA GLU A 20 5.93 2.14 -11.99
C GLU A 20 4.60 2.24 -11.24
N VAL A 21 4.23 3.45 -10.81
CA VAL A 21 2.93 3.72 -10.16
C VAL A 21 1.80 3.57 -11.17
N VAL A 22 1.96 4.09 -12.39
CA VAL A 22 0.99 3.95 -13.48
C VAL A 22 0.81 2.48 -13.86
N ALA A 23 1.89 1.72 -14.00
CA ALA A 23 1.83 0.29 -14.29
C ALA A 23 1.09 -0.47 -13.17
N MET A 24 1.43 -0.19 -11.91
CA MET A 24 0.76 -0.79 -10.76
C MET A 24 -0.74 -0.43 -10.73
N ALA A 25 -1.10 0.83 -10.93
CA ALA A 25 -2.50 1.27 -11.00
C ALA A 25 -3.28 0.57 -12.13
N SER A 26 -2.63 0.35 -13.28
CA SER A 26 -3.21 -0.39 -14.40
C SER A 26 -3.49 -1.85 -14.05
N VAL A 27 -2.53 -2.54 -13.42
CA VAL A 27 -2.73 -3.93 -12.98
C VAL A 27 -3.82 -4.02 -11.91
N ASN A 28 -3.86 -3.06 -10.97
CA ASN A 28 -4.88 -3.01 -9.94
C ASN A 28 -6.29 -2.88 -10.53
N ARG A 29 -6.45 -1.98 -11.51
CA ARG A 29 -7.69 -1.79 -12.25
C ARG A 29 -8.09 -3.04 -13.02
N ASP A 30 -7.15 -3.67 -13.74
CA ASP A 30 -7.44 -4.88 -14.52
C ASP A 30 -7.89 -6.04 -13.63
N LEU A 31 -7.27 -6.22 -12.46
CA LEU A 31 -7.72 -7.23 -11.48
C LEU A 31 -9.12 -6.96 -10.94
N ALA A 32 -9.56 -5.70 -10.90
CA ALA A 32 -10.89 -5.31 -10.43
C ALA A 32 -11.96 -5.40 -11.53
N GLU A 33 -11.64 -4.91 -12.73
CA GLU A 33 -12.59 -4.80 -13.86
C GLU A 33 -12.65 -6.09 -14.69
N ASN A 34 -11.53 -6.82 -14.81
CA ASN A 34 -11.39 -8.05 -15.59
C ASN A 34 -10.77 -9.20 -14.75
N PRO A 35 -11.35 -9.55 -13.59
CA PRO A 35 -10.76 -10.57 -12.71
C PRO A 35 -10.65 -11.93 -13.42
N PRO A 36 -9.55 -12.69 -13.23
CA PRO A 36 -9.46 -14.06 -13.71
C PRO A 36 -10.61 -14.93 -13.19
N ALA A 37 -11.17 -15.77 -14.07
CA ALA A 37 -12.30 -16.64 -13.72
C ALA A 37 -11.93 -17.72 -12.68
N ASP A 38 -10.68 -18.18 -12.68
CA ASP A 38 -10.16 -19.12 -11.67
C ASP A 38 -9.78 -18.37 -10.38
N PRO A 39 -10.42 -18.64 -9.23
CA PRO A 39 -10.15 -17.95 -7.96
C PRO A 39 -8.70 -18.06 -7.51
N GLY A 40 -8.06 -19.21 -7.71
CA GLY A 40 -6.67 -19.41 -7.34
C GLY A 40 -5.72 -18.51 -8.14
N THR A 41 -5.99 -18.35 -9.43
CA THR A 41 -5.25 -17.46 -10.33
C THR A 41 -5.48 -16.00 -9.95
N MET A 42 -6.71 -15.62 -9.66
CA MET A 42 -7.06 -14.28 -9.17
C MET A 42 -6.27 -13.92 -7.91
N ILE A 43 -6.26 -14.79 -6.90
CA ILE A 43 -5.57 -14.55 -5.62
C ILE A 43 -4.06 -14.52 -5.78
N ARG A 44 -3.48 -15.45 -6.54
CA ARG A 44 -2.03 -15.44 -6.82
C ARG A 44 -1.63 -14.16 -7.55
N GLY A 45 -2.44 -13.71 -8.50
CA GLY A 45 -2.26 -12.44 -9.20
C GLY A 45 -2.29 -11.25 -8.25
N PHE A 46 -3.34 -11.14 -7.42
CA PHE A 46 -3.47 -10.07 -6.43
C PHE A 46 -2.32 -10.06 -5.42
N PHE A 47 -1.95 -11.22 -4.85
CA PHE A 47 -0.89 -11.30 -3.83
C PHE A 47 0.46 -10.91 -4.43
N THR A 48 0.78 -11.41 -5.62
CA THR A 48 1.99 -11.03 -6.35
C THR A 48 2.02 -9.53 -6.62
N HIS A 49 0.89 -8.96 -7.06
CA HIS A 49 0.73 -7.54 -7.36
C HIS A 49 1.00 -6.64 -6.14
N VAL A 50 0.54 -7.03 -4.94
CA VAL A 50 0.80 -6.28 -3.71
C VAL A 50 2.09 -6.70 -3.00
N GLY A 51 2.91 -7.58 -3.58
CA GLY A 51 4.20 -7.99 -3.00
C GLY A 51 4.10 -9.02 -1.86
N ILE A 52 2.98 -9.72 -1.74
CA ILE A 52 2.77 -10.85 -0.83
C ILE A 52 3.09 -12.17 -1.53
N ARG A 53 3.80 -13.07 -0.84
CA ARG A 53 3.97 -14.44 -1.34
C ARG A 53 2.67 -15.23 -1.14
N PRO A 54 2.00 -15.74 -2.19
CA PRO A 54 0.79 -16.53 -2.03
C PRO A 54 1.05 -17.81 -1.21
N PRO A 55 0.14 -18.18 -0.28
CA PRO A 55 0.21 -19.47 0.39
C PRO A 55 0.15 -20.60 -0.64
N ALA A 56 1.03 -21.59 -0.49
CA ALA A 56 1.14 -22.69 -1.45
C ALA A 56 -0.09 -23.63 -1.43
N ASP A 57 -0.82 -23.65 -0.32
CA ASP A 57 -1.82 -24.66 0.05
C ASP A 57 -3.15 -24.06 0.52
N MET A 58 -3.50 -22.86 0.04
CA MET A 58 -4.80 -22.26 0.37
C MET A 58 -5.95 -23.18 -0.10
N PRO A 59 -6.88 -23.62 0.80
CA PRO A 59 -7.98 -24.50 0.40
C PRO A 59 -8.88 -23.87 -0.66
N PRO A 60 -9.46 -24.64 -1.61
CA PRO A 60 -10.28 -24.09 -2.69
C PRO A 60 -11.46 -23.22 -2.21
N GLU A 61 -12.08 -23.57 -1.09
CA GLU A 61 -13.18 -22.77 -0.53
C GLU A 61 -12.69 -21.44 0.05
N ALA A 62 -11.51 -21.40 0.67
CA ALA A 62 -10.90 -20.15 1.10
C ALA A 62 -10.53 -19.27 -0.11
N GLN A 63 -10.07 -19.89 -1.21
CA GLN A 63 -9.77 -19.16 -2.43
C GLN A 63 -11.03 -18.49 -3.02
N LYS A 64 -12.13 -19.24 -3.13
CA LYS A 64 -13.41 -18.71 -3.61
C LYS A 64 -13.93 -17.58 -2.72
N GLY A 65 -13.85 -17.75 -1.40
CA GLY A 65 -14.27 -16.74 -0.43
C GLY A 65 -13.49 -15.44 -0.61
N LEU A 66 -12.16 -15.52 -0.61
CA LEU A 66 -11.32 -14.34 -0.76
C LEU A 66 -11.46 -13.68 -2.14
N ALA A 67 -11.56 -14.45 -3.23
CA ALA A 67 -11.78 -13.87 -4.56
C ALA A 67 -13.11 -13.10 -4.65
N ARG A 68 -14.17 -13.58 -3.98
CA ARG A 68 -15.46 -12.88 -3.89
C ARG A 68 -15.33 -11.56 -3.12
N GLU A 69 -14.66 -11.58 -1.97
CA GLU A 69 -14.41 -10.36 -1.18
C GLU A 69 -13.61 -9.34 -1.97
N LEU A 70 -12.55 -9.76 -2.65
CA LEU A 70 -11.74 -8.87 -3.48
C LEU A 70 -12.53 -8.25 -4.64
N ALA A 71 -13.47 -9.00 -5.24
CA ALA A 71 -14.32 -8.52 -6.32
C ALA A 71 -15.40 -7.52 -5.89
N THR A 72 -15.74 -7.45 -4.60
CA THR A 72 -16.76 -6.52 -4.07
C THR A 72 -16.16 -5.31 -3.36
N MET A 73 -14.85 -5.33 -3.08
CA MET A 73 -14.16 -4.20 -2.49
C MET A 73 -14.11 -3.02 -3.46
N ARG A 74 -14.31 -1.83 -2.91
CA ARG A 74 -14.02 -0.57 -3.62
C ARG A 74 -12.53 -0.54 -3.97
N SER A 75 -12.22 -0.26 -5.23
CA SER A 75 -10.85 -0.16 -5.70
C SER A 75 -10.13 1.03 -5.05
N PRO A 76 -8.83 0.90 -4.70
CA PRO A 76 -8.02 2.05 -4.30
C PRO A 76 -7.98 3.17 -5.35
N THR A 77 -8.19 2.85 -6.64
CA THR A 77 -8.27 3.86 -7.71
C THR A 77 -9.48 4.78 -7.60
N GLU A 78 -10.51 4.38 -6.83
CA GLU A 78 -11.70 5.19 -6.55
C GLU A 78 -11.53 6.11 -5.33
N ALA A 79 -10.35 6.09 -4.68
CA ALA A 79 -10.09 6.96 -3.54
C ALA A 79 -9.90 8.42 -3.99
N ASP A 80 -10.77 9.31 -3.48
CA ASP A 80 -10.56 10.76 -3.55
C ASP A 80 -9.81 11.21 -2.29
N ILE A 81 -8.53 11.53 -2.45
CA ILE A 81 -7.65 11.95 -1.35
C ILE A 81 -7.22 13.39 -1.59
N THR A 82 -7.52 14.26 -0.64
CA THR A 82 -7.17 15.69 -0.72
C THR A 82 -5.70 15.91 -0.37
N LEU A 83 -4.79 15.66 -1.32
CA LEU A 83 -3.34 15.82 -1.13
C LEU A 83 -2.95 17.23 -0.67
N ASN A 84 -3.71 18.25 -1.08
CA ASN A 84 -3.46 19.61 -0.64
C ASN A 84 -3.62 19.76 0.88
N GLN A 85 -4.53 19.03 1.53
CA GLN A 85 -4.67 19.07 2.99
C GLN A 85 -3.45 18.48 3.69
N LEU A 86 -2.89 17.38 3.17
CA LEU A 86 -1.64 16.81 3.69
C LEU A 86 -0.49 17.82 3.56
N ARG A 87 -0.41 18.51 2.42
CA ARG A 87 0.61 19.52 2.14
C ARG A 87 0.49 20.76 3.03
N THR A 88 -0.71 21.32 3.20
CA THR A 88 -0.93 22.55 3.97
C THR A 88 -1.03 22.29 5.47
N GLY A 89 -1.35 21.07 5.89
CA GLY A 89 -1.50 20.70 7.30
C GLY A 89 -0.19 20.72 8.07
N GLY A 90 0.95 20.53 7.39
CA GLY A 90 2.28 20.57 8.02
C GLY A 90 2.47 19.50 9.10
N TRP A 91 1.74 18.39 8.99
CA TRP A 91 1.79 17.29 9.96
C TRP A 91 3.03 16.41 9.72
N PRO A 92 3.64 15.86 10.77
CA PRO A 92 4.57 14.76 10.60
C PRO A 92 3.91 13.59 9.88
N ILE A 93 4.56 13.07 8.84
CA ILE A 93 4.09 11.90 8.08
C ILE A 93 5.22 10.87 8.04
N ARG A 94 4.89 9.60 8.28
CA ARG A 94 5.79 8.45 8.05
C ARG A 94 5.11 7.50 7.08
N VAL A 95 5.70 7.29 5.91
CA VAL A 95 5.25 6.27 4.97
C VAL A 95 6.23 5.10 5.00
N MET A 96 5.71 3.91 5.28
CA MET A 96 6.48 2.70 5.45
C MET A 96 6.15 1.70 4.32
N THR A 97 7.18 1.17 3.67
CA THR A 97 7.04 0.18 2.61
C THR A 97 7.96 -1.02 2.84
N SER A 98 7.69 -2.16 2.20
CA SER A 98 8.56 -3.34 2.29
C SER A 98 9.82 -3.26 1.42
N GLY A 99 9.89 -2.31 0.47
CA GLY A 99 10.96 -2.25 -0.53
C GLY A 99 10.78 -3.21 -1.71
N LYS A 100 9.68 -3.97 -1.78
CA LYS A 100 9.52 -5.08 -2.75
C LYS A 100 8.81 -4.71 -4.04
N THR A 101 7.96 -3.71 -4.01
CA THR A 101 7.08 -3.36 -5.14
C THR A 101 7.45 -1.98 -5.65
N PRO A 102 8.04 -1.84 -6.85
CA PRO A 102 8.49 -0.54 -7.38
C PRO A 102 7.41 0.54 -7.37
N GLY A 103 6.15 0.18 -7.70
CA GLY A 103 5.01 1.09 -7.63
C GLY A 103 4.71 1.59 -6.20
N SER A 104 4.74 0.71 -5.19
CA SER A 104 4.61 1.12 -3.78
C SER A 104 5.71 2.10 -3.38
N GLU A 105 6.95 1.87 -3.83
CA GLU A 105 8.08 2.79 -3.57
C GLU A 105 7.90 4.13 -4.27
N GLY A 106 7.35 4.16 -5.49
CA GLY A 106 7.01 5.40 -6.19
C GLY A 106 5.98 6.24 -5.46
N ILE A 107 4.91 5.59 -4.96
CA ILE A 107 3.89 6.24 -4.13
C ILE A 107 4.52 6.80 -2.85
N ALA A 108 5.35 6.02 -2.16
CA ALA A 108 6.00 6.43 -0.92
C ALA A 108 6.95 7.61 -1.14
N ARG A 109 7.74 7.62 -2.23
CA ARG A 109 8.60 8.76 -2.60
C ARG A 109 7.77 10.02 -2.84
N ALA A 110 6.65 9.92 -3.56
CA ALA A 110 5.80 11.08 -3.83
C ALA A 110 5.16 11.65 -2.56
N ILE A 111 4.76 10.79 -1.61
CA ILE A 111 4.28 11.22 -0.29
C ILE A 111 5.43 11.86 0.52
N ALA A 112 6.62 11.27 0.50
CA ALA A 112 7.78 11.78 1.22
C ALA A 112 8.32 13.11 0.67
N ALA A 113 7.91 13.52 -0.53
CA ALA A 113 8.18 14.87 -1.05
C ALA A 113 7.35 15.97 -0.36
N LEU A 114 6.34 15.60 0.45
CA LEU A 114 5.57 16.55 1.25
C LEU A 114 6.39 17.06 2.45
N PRO A 115 6.12 18.29 2.95
CA PRO A 115 6.81 18.81 4.12
C PRO A 115 6.63 17.90 5.34
N ARG A 116 7.74 17.62 6.05
CA ARG A 116 7.77 16.76 7.27
C ARG A 116 7.32 15.32 7.05
N ALA A 117 7.28 14.86 5.80
CA ALA A 117 7.08 13.47 5.45
C ALA A 117 8.42 12.74 5.31
N GLU A 118 8.45 11.46 5.68
CA GLU A 118 9.61 10.60 5.54
C GLU A 118 9.18 9.22 5.02
N HIS A 119 9.98 8.66 4.11
CA HIS A 119 9.82 7.31 3.59
C HIS A 119 10.81 6.36 4.26
N ILE A 120 10.29 5.28 4.84
CA ILE A 120 11.04 4.28 5.58
C ILE A 120 10.81 2.91 4.94
N ILE A 121 11.91 2.25 4.56
CA ILE A 121 11.85 0.87 4.09
C ILE A 121 11.94 -0.06 5.31
N VAL A 122 10.94 -0.91 5.48
CA VAL A 122 10.87 -1.92 6.52
C VAL A 122 11.39 -3.24 5.93
N PRO A 123 12.59 -3.70 6.32
CA PRO A 123 13.20 -4.87 5.72
C PRO A 123 12.54 -6.17 6.20
N HIS A 124 12.76 -7.24 5.42
CA HIS A 124 12.41 -8.63 5.76
C HIS A 124 10.91 -8.93 5.95
N VAL A 125 10.02 -8.06 5.45
CA VAL A 125 8.56 -8.23 5.46
C VAL A 125 7.99 -8.23 4.04
N ASP A 126 6.75 -8.67 3.89
CA ASP A 126 5.93 -8.43 2.71
C ASP A 126 5.14 -7.12 2.87
N HIS A 127 4.09 -6.95 2.07
CA HIS A 127 3.12 -5.85 2.15
C HIS A 127 2.68 -5.48 3.58
N ASN A 128 2.65 -6.45 4.50
CA ASN A 128 2.29 -6.21 5.91
C ASN A 128 3.49 -5.71 6.71
N THR A 129 3.94 -4.50 6.42
CA THR A 129 5.13 -3.89 7.04
C THR A 129 5.08 -3.87 8.57
N GLN A 130 3.89 -3.74 9.15
CA GLN A 130 3.64 -3.74 10.59
C GLN A 130 4.08 -5.04 11.31
N LYS A 131 4.34 -6.13 10.57
CA LYS A 131 4.87 -7.37 11.15
C LYS A 131 6.30 -7.25 11.68
N ASN A 132 7.09 -6.29 11.20
CA ASN A 132 8.42 -6.02 11.75
C ASN A 132 8.35 -4.91 12.80
N GLY A 133 7.84 -5.25 13.97
CA GLY A 133 7.70 -4.31 15.10
C GLY A 133 9.02 -3.74 15.60
N ALA A 134 10.14 -4.42 15.40
CA ALA A 134 11.47 -3.92 15.79
C ALA A 134 11.88 -2.65 15.00
N VAL A 135 11.35 -2.48 13.78
CA VAL A 135 11.55 -1.28 12.97
C VAL A 135 10.35 -0.34 13.08
N VAL A 136 9.13 -0.87 13.05
CA VAL A 136 7.90 -0.06 13.01
C VAL A 136 7.61 0.61 14.35
N ASN A 137 7.76 -0.07 15.49
CA ASN A 137 7.36 0.50 16.78
C ASN A 137 8.19 1.74 17.14
N PRO A 138 9.54 1.76 17.01
CA PRO A 138 10.32 2.97 17.26
C PRO A 138 9.93 4.16 16.36
N VAL A 139 9.55 3.90 15.11
CA VAL A 139 9.07 4.95 14.18
C VAL A 139 7.74 5.53 14.66
N LEU A 140 6.84 4.68 15.15
CA LEU A 140 5.56 5.14 15.70
C LEU A 140 5.73 5.88 17.02
N GLU A 141 6.66 5.46 17.88
CA GLU A 141 7.02 6.16 19.12
C GLU A 141 7.64 7.53 18.85
N ASP A 142 8.60 7.63 17.92
CA ASP A 142 9.14 8.92 17.46
C ASP A 142 8.03 9.82 16.92
N LEU A 143 7.19 9.29 16.02
CA LEU A 143 6.09 10.04 15.45
C LEU A 143 5.11 10.56 16.50
N TRP A 144 4.83 9.75 17.53
CA TRP A 144 4.00 10.14 18.67
C TRP A 144 4.65 11.27 19.48
N ASN A 145 5.95 11.18 19.76
CA ASN A 145 6.67 12.19 20.53
C ASN A 145 6.87 13.51 19.76
N THR A 146 6.86 13.50 18.42
CA THR A 146 6.97 14.73 17.60
C THR A 146 5.73 15.62 17.59
N VAL A 147 4.63 15.16 18.18
CA VAL A 147 3.35 15.88 18.24
C VAL A 147 2.92 16.26 19.66
N GLU A 148 3.71 15.88 20.67
CA GLU A 148 3.63 16.40 22.05
C GLU A 148 4.43 17.70 22.18
#